data_AF-A0A4Q0ARC2-F1
#
_entry.id   AF-A0A4Q0ARC2-F1
#
_cell.length_a   1.000
_cell.length_b   1.000
_cell.length_c   1.000
_cell.angle_alpha   90.00
_cell.angle_beta   90.00
_cell.angle_gamma   90.00
#
_symmetry.space_group_name_H-M   'P 1'
#
loop_
_entity.id
_entity.type
_entity.pdbx_description
1 polymer ?
#
loop_
_entity_poly.entity_id
_entity_poly.type
_entity_poly.pdbx_seq_one_letter_code
_entity_poly.pdbx_strand_id
1 'polypeptide(L)'
;MTTLVTRDSLRDLIQNPKQPEMVQHVVGKALISLFERQTKDEQSSNSTTKHNGIGFAGGDAKGGSLTAKFYLKHKRLEQWMIDNWIKINTKTGYPRLCKYHAQLNEIALLKQDMKHGR
;
A
#
# COMPACT_ATOMS: atom_id res chain seq x y z
N MET A 1 13.23 -12.86 -13.59
CA MET A 1 13.14 -13.24 -12.16
C MET A 1 11.95 -12.51 -11.56
N THR A 2 10.98 -13.25 -11.04
CA THR A 2 9.78 -12.68 -10.42
C THR A 2 10.17 -12.08 -9.07
N THR A 3 10.24 -10.76 -8.98
CA THR A 3 10.52 -10.08 -7.70
C THR A 3 9.34 -10.28 -6.78
N LEU A 4 9.43 -11.26 -5.87
CA LEU A 4 8.40 -11.50 -4.86
C LEU A 4 8.40 -10.37 -3.85
N VAL A 5 7.24 -9.76 -3.64
CA VAL A 5 7.04 -8.77 -2.58
C VAL A 5 6.81 -9.52 -1.28
N THR A 6 7.90 -9.78 -0.55
CA THR A 6 7.83 -10.36 0.80
C THR A 6 7.64 -9.27 1.85
N ARG A 7 7.17 -9.68 3.04
CA ARG A 7 7.03 -8.77 4.19
C ARG A 7 8.35 -8.08 4.54
N ASP A 8 9.46 -8.83 4.58
CA ASP A 8 10.79 -8.29 4.92
C ASP A 8 11.33 -7.39 3.82
N SER A 9 11.25 -7.82 2.54
CA SER A 9 11.69 -6.97 1.44
C SER A 9 10.93 -5.64 1.38
N LEU A 10 9.64 -5.65 1.72
CA LEU A 10 8.82 -4.44 1.78
C LEU A 10 9.21 -3.54 2.96
N ARG A 11 9.48 -4.13 4.13
CA ARG A 11 10.00 -3.38 5.30
C ARG A 11 11.31 -2.70 4.95
N ASP A 12 12.26 -3.44 4.40
CA ASP A 12 13.60 -2.93 4.12
C ASP A 12 13.55 -1.83 3.05
N LEU A 13 12.63 -1.96 2.08
CA LEU A 13 12.38 -0.94 1.07
C LEU A 13 11.85 0.37 1.66
N ILE A 14 10.89 0.31 2.59
CA ILE A 14 10.24 1.52 3.15
C ILE A 14 10.97 2.11 4.37
N GLN A 15 11.88 1.36 4.98
CA GLN A 15 12.73 1.83 6.08
C GLN A 15 14.06 2.39 5.59
N ASN A 16 14.32 2.41 4.27
CA ASN A 16 15.58 2.90 3.74
C ASN A 16 15.70 4.44 3.91
N PRO A 17 16.56 4.94 4.82
CA PRO A 17 16.66 6.36 5.09
C PRO A 17 17.37 7.13 3.98
N LYS A 18 18.05 6.42 3.06
CA LYS A 18 18.87 7.04 2.01
C LYS A 18 18.04 7.58 0.84
N GLN A 19 16.75 7.22 0.74
CA GLN A 19 15.91 7.58 -0.40
C GLN A 19 14.45 7.90 0.02
N PRO A 20 14.23 9.03 0.73
CA PRO A 20 12.90 9.39 1.23
C PRO A 20 11.85 9.57 0.12
N GLU A 21 12.23 10.13 -1.03
CA GLU A 21 11.33 10.27 -2.19
C GLU A 21 10.89 8.92 -2.75
N MET A 22 11.80 7.94 -2.78
CA MET A 22 11.47 6.59 -3.23
C MET A 22 10.47 5.93 -2.28
N VAL A 23 10.68 6.08 -0.95
CA VAL A 23 9.75 5.58 0.07
C VAL A 23 8.36 6.19 -0.12
N GLN A 24 8.27 7.51 -0.34
CA GLN A 24 7.00 8.19 -0.64
C GLN A 24 6.27 7.54 -1.82
N HIS A 25 6.98 7.35 -2.93
CA HIS A 25 6.38 6.78 -4.13
C HIS A 25 5.99 5.32 -3.96
N VAL A 26 6.77 4.53 -3.21
CA VAL A 26 6.45 3.13 -2.88
C VAL A 26 5.17 3.08 -2.04
N VAL A 27 5.11 3.86 -0.95
CA VAL A 27 3.91 3.93 -0.09
C VAL A 27 2.70 4.37 -0.91
N GLY A 28 2.82 5.47 -1.66
CA GLY A 28 1.72 5.99 -2.48
C GLY A 28 1.21 4.98 -3.52
N LYS A 29 2.11 4.33 -4.28
CA LYS A 29 1.73 3.33 -5.29
C LYS A 29 1.13 2.07 -4.67
N ALA A 30 1.63 1.65 -3.52
CA ALA A 30 1.07 0.51 -2.78
C ALA A 30 -0.36 0.81 -2.31
N LEU A 31 -0.59 1.99 -1.73
CA LEU A 31 -1.91 2.40 -1.27
C LEU A 31 -2.90 2.57 -2.43
N ILE A 32 -2.48 3.12 -3.57
CA ILE A 32 -3.30 3.14 -4.79
C ILE A 32 -3.71 1.73 -5.18
N SER A 33 -2.74 0.81 -5.25
CA SER A 33 -3.00 -0.56 -5.70
C SER A 33 -3.99 -1.28 -4.78
N LEU A 34 -3.92 -1.03 -3.46
CA LEU A 34 -4.89 -1.56 -2.50
C LEU A 34 -6.27 -0.89 -2.62
N PHE A 35 -6.30 0.43 -2.83
CA PHE A 35 -7.52 1.20 -3.04
C PHE A 35 -8.27 0.73 -4.30
N GLU A 36 -7.55 0.50 -5.40
CA GLU A 36 -8.11 -0.01 -6.66
C GLU A 36 -8.72 -1.40 -6.52
N ARG A 37 -8.29 -2.21 -5.54
CA ARG A 37 -8.88 -3.52 -5.25
C ARG A 37 -10.16 -3.45 -4.39
N GLN A 38 -10.45 -2.32 -3.75
CA GLN A 38 -11.71 -2.14 -3.02
C GLN A 38 -12.89 -2.01 -4.00
N THR A 39 -14.09 -2.34 -3.54
CA THR A 39 -15.29 -2.15 -4.36
C THR A 39 -15.60 -0.65 -4.56
N LYS A 40 -16.34 -0.30 -5.62
CA LYS A 40 -16.68 1.12 -5.92
C LYS A 40 -17.35 1.83 -4.74
N ASP A 41 -18.22 1.13 -4.01
CA ASP A 41 -18.90 1.66 -2.82
C ASP A 41 -17.92 1.95 -1.67
N GLU A 42 -16.97 1.05 -1.44
CA GLU A 42 -15.91 1.21 -0.43
C GLU A 42 -14.96 2.36 -0.80
N GLN A 43 -14.61 2.46 -2.07
CA GLN A 43 -13.80 3.56 -2.61
C GLN A 43 -14.50 4.92 -2.42
N SER A 44 -15.81 4.99 -2.64
CA SER A 44 -16.60 6.21 -2.47
C SER A 44 -16.71 6.61 -1.00
N SER A 45 -17.07 5.65 -0.13
CA SER A 45 -17.28 5.87 1.30
C SER A 45 -16.00 6.01 2.14
N ASN A 46 -14.83 5.68 1.58
CA ASN A 46 -13.56 5.57 2.30
C ASN A 46 -13.65 4.60 3.49
N SER A 47 -14.51 3.59 3.39
CA SER A 47 -14.74 2.60 4.43
C SER A 47 -14.75 1.22 3.82
N THR A 48 -14.29 0.22 4.57
CA THR A 48 -14.37 -1.18 4.17
C THR A 48 -15.52 -1.81 4.90
N THR A 49 -16.58 -2.12 4.16
CA THR A 49 -17.78 -2.78 4.68
C THR A 49 -17.83 -4.25 4.30
N LYS A 50 -17.03 -4.68 3.30
CA LYS A 50 -16.93 -6.08 2.89
C LYS A 50 -15.76 -6.77 3.58
N HIS A 51 -16.04 -7.87 4.26
CA HIS A 51 -15.03 -8.68 4.94
C HIS A 51 -14.47 -9.79 4.04
N ASN A 52 -14.08 -9.43 2.81
CA ASN A 52 -13.52 -10.37 1.82
C ASN A 52 -11.99 -10.47 1.86
N GLY A 53 -11.33 -9.74 2.78
CA GLY A 53 -9.87 -9.73 2.90
C GLY A 53 -9.14 -8.98 1.80
N ILE A 54 -9.84 -8.20 0.97
CA ILE A 54 -9.29 -7.48 -0.19
C ILE A 54 -9.27 -5.98 0.08
N GLY A 55 -8.18 -5.31 -0.32
CA GLY A 55 -7.96 -3.89 -0.09
C GLY A 55 -7.56 -3.59 1.37
N PHE A 56 -7.99 -2.45 1.88
CA PHE A 56 -7.72 -2.05 3.26
C PHE A 56 -8.58 -2.82 4.28
N ALA A 57 -8.03 -3.04 5.47
CA ALA A 57 -8.82 -3.46 6.62
C ALA A 57 -9.63 -2.29 7.18
N GLY A 58 -10.76 -2.54 7.84
CA GLY A 58 -11.67 -1.50 8.35
C GLY A 58 -10.99 -0.39 9.16
N GLY A 59 -10.07 -0.72 10.08
CA GLY A 59 -9.32 0.28 10.86
C GLY A 59 -8.32 1.12 10.05
N ASP A 60 -7.93 0.65 8.86
CA ASP A 60 -7.02 1.32 7.94
C ASP A 60 -7.75 1.96 6.76
N ALA A 61 -9.03 1.66 6.54
CA ALA A 61 -9.76 1.97 5.32
C ALA A 61 -9.85 3.47 5.03
N LYS A 62 -10.22 4.25 6.05
CA LYS A 62 -10.34 5.71 5.92
C LYS A 62 -8.99 6.36 5.64
N GLY A 63 -7.98 6.03 6.45
CA GLY A 63 -6.62 6.56 6.27
C GLY A 63 -6.03 6.16 4.92
N GLY A 64 -6.13 4.88 4.57
CA GLY A 64 -5.62 4.32 3.31
C GLY A 64 -6.26 4.95 2.10
N SER A 65 -7.59 5.08 2.08
CA SER A 65 -8.33 5.69 0.97
C SER A 65 -7.98 7.15 0.79
N LEU A 66 -7.91 7.93 1.88
CA LEU A 66 -7.57 9.35 1.82
C LEU A 66 -6.13 9.56 1.34
N THR A 67 -5.17 8.81 1.88
CA THR A 67 -3.76 8.89 1.45
C THR A 67 -3.60 8.45 -0.01
N ALA A 68 -4.29 7.39 -0.45
CA ALA A 68 -4.27 6.94 -1.84
C ALA A 68 -4.84 8.01 -2.79
N LYS A 69 -6.00 8.60 -2.47
CA LYS A 69 -6.62 9.68 -3.25
C LYS A 69 -5.74 10.92 -3.31
N PHE A 70 -5.12 11.30 -2.18
CA PHE A 70 -4.18 12.40 -2.13
C PHE A 70 -3.00 12.18 -3.07
N TYR A 71 -2.40 10.99 -3.03
CA TYR A 71 -1.29 10.64 -3.91
C TYR A 71 -1.72 10.56 -5.39
N LEU A 72 -2.93 10.08 -5.69
CA LEU A 72 -3.47 10.10 -7.06
C LEU A 72 -3.53 11.51 -7.63
N LYS A 73 -3.99 12.47 -6.83
CA LYS A 73 -4.17 13.88 -7.20
C LYS A 73 -2.86 14.66 -7.25
N HIS A 74 -2.00 14.51 -6.25
CA HIS A 74 -0.82 15.35 -6.07
C HIS A 74 0.50 14.69 -6.49
N LYS A 75 0.51 13.38 -6.74
CA LYS A 75 1.71 12.56 -7.04
C LYS A 75 2.81 12.65 -5.97
N ARG A 76 2.45 13.10 -4.77
CA ARG A 76 3.30 13.20 -3.58
C ARG A 76 2.52 12.88 -2.31
N LEU A 77 3.21 12.63 -1.21
CA LEU A 77 2.62 12.50 0.12
C LEU A 77 3.24 13.53 1.05
N GLU A 78 2.50 13.90 2.08
CA GLU A 78 3.08 14.65 3.20
C GLU A 78 3.83 13.70 4.13
N GLN A 79 4.87 14.19 4.81
CA GLN A 79 5.70 13.36 5.69
C GLN A 79 4.86 12.63 6.76
N TRP A 80 3.91 13.34 7.38
CA TRP A 80 3.02 12.75 8.39
C TRP A 80 2.16 11.60 7.84
N MET A 81 1.81 11.64 6.55
CA MET A 81 1.09 10.53 5.90
C MET A 81 2.01 9.32 5.78
N ILE A 82 3.24 9.53 5.32
CA ILE A 82 4.25 8.48 5.17
C ILE A 82 4.53 7.85 6.55
N ASP A 83 4.79 8.66 7.57
CA ASP A 83 5.10 8.24 8.94
C ASP A 83 4.04 7.29 9.49
N ASN A 84 2.75 7.56 9.25
CA ASN A 84 1.67 6.69 9.70
C ASN A 84 1.72 5.27 9.10
N TRP A 85 2.27 5.13 7.89
CA TRP A 85 2.40 3.85 7.19
C TRP A 85 3.71 3.12 7.47
N ILE A 86 4.80 3.87 7.67
CA ILE A 86 6.13 3.32 7.92
C ILE A 86 6.42 3.11 9.42
N LYS A 87 5.61 3.70 10.32
CA LYS A 87 5.77 3.53 11.76
C LYS A 87 5.71 2.05 12.15
N ILE A 88 6.77 1.61 12.84
CA ILE A 88 6.87 0.26 13.37
C ILE A 88 5.84 0.06 14.48
N ASN A 89 5.05 -0.99 14.36
CA ASN A 89 4.17 -1.42 15.43
C ASN A 89 5.01 -2.18 16.47
N THR A 90 5.01 -1.72 17.72
CA THR A 90 5.79 -2.30 18.82
C THR A 90 5.39 -3.74 19.16
N LYS A 91 4.16 -4.16 18.82
CA LYS A 91 3.69 -5.54 19.06
C LYS A 91 4.13 -6.51 17.98
N THR A 92 4.17 -6.08 16.72
CA THR A 92 4.48 -6.97 15.58
C THR A 92 5.90 -6.82 15.07
N GLY A 93 6.57 -5.70 15.37
CA GLY A 93 7.89 -5.37 14.82
C GLY A 93 7.88 -4.93 13.35
N TYR A 94 6.70 -4.78 12.73
CA TYR A 94 6.57 -4.42 11.32
C TYR A 94 5.81 -3.10 11.11
N PRO A 95 6.12 -2.35 10.04
CA PRO A 95 5.31 -1.22 9.58
C PRO A 95 3.87 -1.63 9.25
N ARG A 96 2.94 -0.66 9.35
CA ARG A 96 1.52 -0.87 8.99
C ARG A 96 1.35 -1.35 7.55
N LEU A 97 2.12 -0.82 6.60
CA LEU A 97 2.04 -1.21 5.20
C LEU A 97 2.37 -2.69 4.96
N CYS A 98 3.27 -3.26 5.76
CA CYS A 98 3.73 -4.65 5.62
C CYS A 98 2.63 -5.68 5.88
N LYS A 99 1.52 -5.30 6.53
CA LYS A 99 0.32 -6.11 6.67
C LYS A 99 -0.24 -6.57 5.32
N TYR A 100 -0.11 -5.73 4.28
CA TYR A 100 -0.71 -5.94 2.96
C TYR A 100 0.24 -6.59 1.95
N HIS A 101 1.41 -7.08 2.39
CA HIS A 101 2.45 -7.63 1.50
C HIS A 101 1.92 -8.72 0.55
N ALA A 102 1.07 -9.64 1.02
CA ALA A 102 0.50 -10.70 0.19
C ALA A 102 -0.35 -10.16 -0.97
N GLN A 103 -1.26 -9.21 -0.68
CA GLN A 103 -2.08 -8.57 -1.71
C GLN A 103 -1.23 -7.76 -2.69
N LEU A 104 -0.19 -7.08 -2.20
CA LEU A 104 0.73 -6.32 -3.05
C LEU A 104 1.55 -7.24 -3.97
N ASN A 105 1.94 -8.41 -3.47
CA ASN A 105 2.62 -9.42 -4.26
C ASN A 105 1.72 -9.93 -5.39
N GLU A 106 0.47 -10.30 -5.08
CA GLU A 106 -0.51 -10.70 -6.11
C GLU A 106 -0.67 -9.63 -7.19
N ILE A 107 -0.78 -8.35 -6.81
CA ILE A 107 -0.88 -7.24 -7.76
C ILE A 107 0.39 -7.12 -8.60
N ALA A 108 1.56 -7.28 -8.00
CA ALA A 108 2.83 -7.24 -8.70
C ALA A 108 2.92 -8.37 -9.74
N LEU A 109 2.52 -9.59 -9.38
CA LEU A 109 2.46 -10.75 -10.28
C LEU A 109 1.50 -10.49 -11.45
N LEU A 110 0.27 -10.03 -11.17
CA LEU A 110 -0.72 -9.70 -12.21
C LEU A 110 -0.21 -8.60 -13.16
N LYS A 111 0.48 -7.58 -12.63
CA LYS A 111 1.08 -6.51 -13.43
C LYS A 111 2.29 -6.98 -14.26
N GLN A 112 3.05 -7.95 -13.77
CA GLN A 112 4.15 -8.55 -14.52
C GLN A 112 3.61 -9.40 -15.68
N ASP A 113 2.60 -10.22 -15.42
CA ASP A 113 1.94 -11.05 -16.43
C ASP A 113 1.35 -10.19 -17.57
N MET A 114 0.58 -9.15 -17.22
CA MET A 114 0.04 -8.18 -18.19
C MET A 114 1.08 -7.44 -19.04
N LYS A 115 2.32 -7.33 -18.55
CA LYS A 115 3.42 -6.69 -19.29
C LYS A 115 4.12 -7.64 -20.26
N HIS A 116 4.11 -8.95 -19.99
CA HIS A 116 4.73 -9.95 -20.86
C HIS A 116 3.76 -10.44 -21.96
N GLY A 117 2.46 -10.20 -21.81
CA GLY A 117 1.45 -10.51 -22.83
C GLY A 117 1.11 -9.37 -23.81
N ARG A 118 1.95 -8.34 -23.95
CA ARG A 118 1.78 -7.25 -24.93
C ARG A 118 2.96 -7.17 -25.89
#